data_AF-A0A5K1HF35-F1
#
_entry.id   AF-A0A5K1HF35-F1
#
_cell.length_a   1.000
_cell.length_b   1.000
_cell.length_c   1.000
_cell.angle_alpha   90.00
_cell.angle_beta   90.00
_cell.angle_gamma   90.00
#
_symmetry.space_group_name_H-M   'P 1'
#
loop_
_entity.id
_entity.type
_entity.pdbx_description
1 polymer ?
#
loop_
_entity_poly.entity_id
_entity_poly.type
_entity_poly.pdbx_seq_one_letter_code
_entity_poly.pdbx_strand_id
1 'polypeptide(L)' 'VIRDIRRGSRPTFLLANRGFQVHAQVLITSWVVIAILLGSAAIAVRNPQTIPTDGQNFFEYVLEFIRDVSKTQIGEEEY' A
#
# COMPACT_ATOMS: atom_id res chain seq x y z
N VAL A 1 -13.38 8.07 -55.01
CA VAL A 1 -12.36 7.09 -54.59
C VAL A 1 -12.35 6.98 -53.07
N ILE A 2 -13.50 6.58 -52.50
CA ILE A 2 -13.69 6.29 -51.07
C ILE A 2 -14.59 5.05 -51.02
N ARG A 3 -14.03 3.87 -51.24
CA ARG A 3 -14.56 2.54 -50.85
C ARG A 3 -13.39 1.55 -50.92
N ASP A 4 -13.25 0.70 -49.90
CA ASP A 4 -12.48 -0.55 -49.92
C ASP A 4 -10.98 -0.54 -49.53
N ILE A 5 -10.65 -0.07 -48.31
CA ILE A 5 -9.72 -0.86 -47.47
C ILE A 5 -10.51 -1.42 -46.29
N ARG A 6 -11.05 -2.61 -46.58
CA ARG A 6 -11.82 -3.49 -45.72
C ARG A 6 -10.91 -4.10 -44.65
N ARG A 7 -11.34 -3.96 -43.39
CA ARG A 7 -11.19 -4.91 -42.26
C ARG A 7 -9.85 -5.66 -42.15
N GLY A 8 -8.91 -5.06 -41.44
CA GLY A 8 -7.98 -5.80 -40.59
C GLY A 8 -8.55 -5.83 -39.17
N SER A 9 -9.01 -7.01 -38.75
CA SER A 9 -9.68 -7.28 -37.47
C SER A 9 -9.10 -6.49 -36.31
N ARG A 10 -9.94 -5.64 -35.70
CA ARG A 10 -9.80 -5.32 -34.29
C ARG A 10 -10.02 -6.64 -33.53
N PRO A 11 -9.05 -7.19 -32.78
CA PRO A 11 -9.41 -7.99 -31.63
C PRO A 11 -9.78 -6.93 -30.57
N THR A 12 -10.96 -6.32 -30.68
CA THR A 12 -12.11 -6.76 -29.86
C THR A 12 -11.59 -7.52 -28.67
N PHE A 13 -11.47 -6.77 -27.59
CA PHE A 13 -11.41 -7.16 -26.18
C PHE A 13 -12.51 -8.20 -25.88
N LEU A 14 -12.39 -9.38 -26.50
CA LEU A 14 -13.23 -10.58 -26.35
C LEU A 14 -12.53 -11.57 -25.41
N LEU A 15 -11.60 -11.05 -24.59
CA LEU A 15 -11.27 -11.63 -23.30
C LEU A 15 -12.01 -10.81 -22.24
N ALA A 16 -13.31 -10.63 -22.44
CA ALA A 16 -14.25 -10.27 -21.38
C ALA A 16 -14.20 -11.44 -20.39
N ASN A 17 -13.24 -11.33 -19.49
CA ASN A 17 -12.97 -12.23 -18.40
C ASN A 17 -14.30 -12.64 -17.77
N ARG A 18 -14.54 -13.96 -17.67
CA ARG A 18 -15.60 -14.54 -16.85
C ARG A 18 -15.73 -13.75 -15.57
N GLY A 19 -16.95 -13.36 -15.20
CA GLY A 19 -17.34 -12.37 -14.18
C GLY A 19 -16.93 -12.63 -12.71
N PHE A 20 -15.75 -13.21 -12.51
CA PHE A 20 -14.93 -13.16 -11.30
C PHE A 20 -13.52 -12.66 -11.65
N GLN A 21 -13.42 -11.62 -12.50
CA GLN A 21 -12.29 -10.69 -12.46
C GLN A 21 -12.38 -9.82 -11.20
N VAL A 22 -12.68 -10.44 -10.05
CA VAL A 22 -12.43 -9.78 -8.77
C VAL A 22 -10.99 -9.34 -8.84
N HIS A 23 -10.70 -8.17 -8.29
CA HIS A 23 -9.37 -7.57 -8.22
C HIS A 23 -8.43 -8.46 -7.37
N ALA A 24 -8.27 -9.74 -7.69
CA ALA A 24 -7.38 -10.69 -7.04
C ALA A 24 -5.95 -10.17 -7.10
N GLN A 25 -5.61 -9.44 -8.17
CA GLN A 25 -4.38 -8.64 -8.21
C GLN A 25 -4.31 -7.65 -7.04
N VAL A 26 -5.32 -6.80 -6.84
CA VAL A 26 -5.34 -5.82 -5.74
C VAL A 26 -5.34 -6.50 -4.38
N LEU A 27 -6.08 -7.60 -4.23
CA LEU A 27 -6.12 -8.39 -2.99
C LEU A 27 -4.76 -9.01 -2.67
N ILE A 28 -4.08 -9.63 -3.64
CA ILE A 28 -2.75 -10.21 -3.43
C ILE A 28 -1.75 -9.10 -3.12
N THR A 29 -1.77 -7.99 -3.86
CA THR A 29 -0.87 -6.87 -3.60
C THR A 29 -1.13 -6.24 -2.23
N SER A 30 -2.38 -6.10 -1.80
CA SER A 30 -2.70 -5.53 -0.49
C SER A 30 -2.29 -6.48 0.64
N TRP A 31 -2.51 -7.79 0.50
CA TRP A 31 -2.06 -8.79 1.47
C TRP A 31 -0.54 -8.81 1.64
N VAL A 32 0.22 -8.72 0.54
CA VAL A 32 1.69 -8.65 0.60
C VAL A 32 2.14 -7.38 1.32
N VAL A 33 1.56 -6.22 0.98
CA VAL A 33 1.88 -4.95 1.65
C VAL A 33 1.53 -5.01 3.14
N ILE A 34 0.36 -5.53 3.50
CA ILE A 34 -0.07 -5.70 4.90
C ILE A 34 0.88 -6.63 5.66
N ALA A 35 1.28 -7.76 5.07
CA ALA A 35 2.20 -8.70 5.71
C ALA A 35 3.58 -8.07 5.95
N ILE A 36 4.09 -7.27 5.01
CA ILE A 36 5.37 -6.56 5.17
C ILE A 36 5.26 -5.50 6.28
N LEU A 37 4.18 -4.71 6.30
CA LEU A 37 3.95 -3.68 7.32
C LEU A 37 3.81 -4.28 8.71
N LEU A 38 3.02 -5.35 8.86
CA LEU A 38 2.85 -6.03 10.15
C LEU A 38 4.14 -6.73 10.59
N GLY A 39 4.86 -7.35 9.66
CA GLY A 39 6.15 -7.99 9.93
C GLY A 39 7.20 -6.99 10.41
N SER A 40 7.32 -5.84 9.73
CA SER A 40 8.28 -4.80 10.11
C SER A 40 7.92 -4.14 11.44
N ALA A 41 6.64 -3.82 11.67
CA ALA A 41 6.17 -3.28 12.95
C ALA A 41 6.40 -4.27 14.11
N ALA A 42 6.12 -5.56 13.91
CA ALA A 42 6.36 -6.57 14.93
C ALA A 42 7.85 -6.72 15.27
N ILE A 43 8.75 -6.58 14.29
CA ILE A 43 10.20 -6.60 14.53
C ILE A 43 10.63 -5.34 15.31
N ALA A 44 10.10 -4.17 14.97
CA ALA A 44 10.41 -2.91 15.64
C ALA A 44 10.03 -2.91 17.13
N VAL A 45 8.88 -3.49 17.49
CA VAL A 45 8.35 -3.50 18.87
C VAL A 45 8.91 -4.63 19.74
N ARG A 46 9.56 -5.65 19.14
CA ARG A 46 9.97 -6.87 19.87
C ARG A 46 11.11 -6.68 20.87
N ASN A 47 11.99 -5.70 20.70
CA ASN A 47 13.15 -5.50 21.59
C ASN A 47 13.61 -4.03 21.64
N PRO A 48 12.78 -3.09 22.12
CA PRO A 48 13.21 -1.71 22.30
C PRO A 48 14.40 -1.67 23.26
N GLN A 49 15.54 -1.18 22.78
CA GLN A 49 16.72 -0.94 23.61
C GLN A 49 16.68 0.51 24.08
N THR A 50 17.15 0.78 25.30
CA THR A 50 17.26 2.15 25.85
C THR A 50 18.28 3.00 25.10
N ILE A 51 19.28 2.37 24.48
CA ILE A 51 20.17 3.02 23.51
C ILE A 51 19.68 2.55 22.14
N PRO A 52 19.11 3.45 21.31
CA PRO A 52 18.52 3.03 20.06
C PRO A 52 19.61 2.54 19.11
N THR A 53 19.37 1.36 18.54
CA THR A 53 20.19 0.79 17.44
C THR A 53 19.60 1.21 16.10
N ASP A 54 20.39 1.26 15.02
CA ASP A 54 20.05 1.90 13.73
C ASP A 54 18.58 1.76 13.25
N GLY A 55 18.01 0.55 13.29
CA GLY A 55 16.62 0.30 12.88
C GLY A 55 15.57 0.93 13.81
N GLN A 56 15.85 1.04 15.11
CA GLN A 56 14.98 1.68 16.09
C GLN A 56 14.87 3.18 15.86
N ASN A 57 15.98 3.86 15.48
CA ASN A 57 15.98 5.29 15.16
C ASN A 57 14.94 5.66 14.09
N PHE A 58 14.83 4.84 13.04
CA PHE A 58 13.86 5.08 11.96
C PHE A 58 12.41 4.95 12.45
N PHE A 59 12.11 3.90 13.22
CA PHE A 59 10.76 3.71 13.75
C PHE A 59 10.38 4.76 14.80
N GLU A 60 11.34 5.20 15.62
CA GLU A 60 11.14 6.27 16.59
C GLU A 60 10.84 7.60 15.90
N TYR A 61 11.62 7.97 14.88
CA TYR A 61 11.35 9.15 14.05
C TYR A 61 9.97 9.09 13.39
N VAL A 62 9.59 7.95 12.81
CA VAL A 62 8.27 7.77 12.19
C VAL A 62 7.14 7.91 13.21
N LEU A 63 7.29 7.33 14.42
CA LEU A 63 6.28 7.45 15.47
C LEU A 63 6.17 8.88 16.01
N GLU A 64 7.29 9.58 16.17
CA GLU A 64 7.31 10.98 16.56
C GLU A 64 6.65 11.87 15.50
N PHE A 65 6.95 11.65 14.22
CA PHE A 65 6.31 12.34 13.10
C PHE A 65 4.79 12.10 13.07
N ILE A 66 4.34 10.85 13.24
CA ILE A 66 2.89 10.54 13.30
C ILE A 66 2.26 11.27 14.48
N ARG A 67 2.91 11.26 15.65
CA ARG A 67 2.42 11.97 16.84
C ARG A 67 2.32 13.47 16.61
N ASP A 68 3.32 14.08 15.98
CA ASP A 68 3.34 15.52 15.68
C ASP A 68 2.24 15.90 14.69
N VAL A 69 2.07 15.11 13.62
CA VAL A 69 0.96 15.28 12.66
C VAL A 69 -0.38 15.09 13.36
N SER A 70 -0.54 14.08 14.20
CA SER A 70 -1.77 13.85 14.97
C SER A 70 -2.07 15.02 15.91
N LYS A 71 -1.08 15.51 16.67
CA LYS A 71 -1.25 16.67 17.56
C LYS A 71 -1.64 17.93 16.80
N THR A 72 -1.00 18.19 15.66
CA THR A 72 -1.25 19.36 14.82
C THR A 72 -2.62 19.31 14.14
N GLN A 73 -3.08 18.11 13.73
CA GLN A 73 -4.29 17.95 12.90
C GLN A 73 -5.54 17.57 13.70
N ILE A 74 -5.40 16.81 14.79
CA ILE A 74 -6.53 16.40 15.65
C ILE A 74 -6.69 17.35 16.84
N GLY A 75 -5.63 18.09 17.22
CA GLY A 75 -5.59 18.91 18.42
C GLY A 75 -5.06 18.11 19.62
N GLU A 76 -4.38 18.77 20.55
CA GLU A 76 -4.05 18.13 21.83
C GLU A 76 -5.37 17.79 22.53
N GLU A 77 -5.58 16.52 22.88
CA GLU A 77 -6.55 16.14 23.91
C GLU A 77 -6.00 16.75 25.21
N GLU A 78 -6.28 18.04 25.40
CA GLU A 78 -6.08 18.74 26.66
C GLU A 78 -6.89 17.98 27.71
N TYR A 79 -6.16 17.41 28.67
CA TYR A 79 -6.65 16.53 29.73
C TYR A 79 -7.71 17.20 30.61
#